data_AF-A0A9Q3KDZ1-F1
#
_entry.id   AF-A0A9Q3KDZ1-F1
#
_cell.length_a   1.000
_cell.length_b   1.000
_cell.length_c   1.000
_cell.angle_alpha   90.00
_cell.angle_beta   90.00
_cell.angle_gamma   90.00
#
_symmetry.space_group_name_H-M   'P 1'
#
loop_
_entity.id
_entity.type
_entity.pdbx_description
1 polymer ?
#
loop_
_entity_poly.entity_id
_entity_poly.type
_entity_poly.pdbx_seq_one_letter_code
_entity_poly.pdbx_strand_id
1 'polypeptide(L)'
;MIKEDFELPHILVTARFKALFTKSAHRWYIKLSQAHGHQSWTWWKTQIINKLTNDAWRLKVETAFESAKFNSDKDKALPWFFQQKDRLTALYPDISEFMIHRKICRYSQKVPYLPKHHPSSQCMSKKGENQ
;
A
#
# COMPACT_ATOMS: atom_id res chain seq x y z
N MET A 1 -5.31 23.68 -4.07
CA MET A 1 -4.00 23.10 -4.42
C MET A 1 -3.79 23.43 -5.88
N ILE A 2 -2.87 24.36 -6.16
CA ILE A 2 -2.79 25.06 -7.45
C ILE A 2 -2.16 24.10 -8.47
N LYS A 3 -2.76 24.03 -9.66
CA LYS A 3 -2.41 23.10 -10.76
C LYS A 3 -1.06 23.45 -11.42
N GLU A 4 -0.39 24.49 -10.95
CA GLU A 4 0.77 25.15 -11.56
C GLU A 4 2.11 24.81 -10.88
N ASP A 5 2.12 23.99 -9.81
CA ASP A 5 3.30 23.81 -8.95
C ASP A 5 4.41 22.87 -9.47
N PHE A 6 4.31 22.24 -10.64
CA PHE A 6 5.26 21.17 -11.01
C PHE A 6 5.71 21.07 -12.47
N GLU A 7 5.86 22.18 -13.19
CA GLU A 7 6.76 22.19 -14.37
C GLU A 7 8.23 22.28 -13.91
N LEU A 8 8.65 21.35 -13.05
CA LEU A 8 10.04 21.24 -12.64
C LEU A 8 10.87 20.68 -13.80
N PRO A 9 11.97 21.35 -14.19
CA PRO A 9 12.94 20.78 -15.09
C PRO A 9 13.35 19.37 -14.65
N HIS A 10 13.40 18.41 -15.59
CA HIS A 10 13.74 17.01 -15.30
C HIS A 10 15.06 16.86 -14.54
N ILE A 11 16.00 17.80 -14.72
CA ILE A 11 17.26 17.87 -13.98
C ILE A 11 17.05 18.09 -12.48
N LEU A 12 16.06 18.89 -12.06
CA LEU A 12 15.76 19.11 -10.65
C LEU A 12 15.13 17.88 -10.00
N VAL A 13 14.24 17.19 -10.73
CA VAL A 13 13.63 15.94 -10.26
C VAL A 13 14.71 14.87 -10.05
N THR A 14 15.60 14.70 -11.03
CA THR A 14 16.67 13.70 -10.97
C THR A 14 17.74 14.06 -9.94
N ALA A 15 18.05 15.34 -9.72
CA ALA A 15 18.97 15.78 -8.66
C ALA A 15 18.49 15.35 -7.26
N ARG A 16 17.17 15.35 -7.02
CA ARG A 16 16.60 14.91 -5.73
C ARG A 16 16.76 13.41 -5.46
N PHE A 17 17.00 12.57 -6.47
CA PHE A 17 17.18 11.13 -6.25
C PHE A 17 18.39 10.80 -5.38
N LYS A 18 19.43 11.65 -5.40
CA LYS A 18 20.58 11.50 -4.49
C LYS A 18 20.17 11.58 -3.02
N ALA A 19 19.22 12.44 -2.70
CA ALA A 19 18.72 12.61 -1.32
C ALA A 19 17.63 11.58 -0.96
N LEU A 20 16.81 11.16 -1.93
CA LEU A 20 15.70 10.25 -1.70
C LEU A 20 16.13 8.78 -1.61
N PHE A 21 17.06 8.36 -2.46
CA PHE A 21 17.55 6.99 -2.41
C PHE A 21 18.59 6.82 -1.31
N THR A 22 18.46 5.72 -0.57
CA THR A 22 19.38 5.38 0.51
C THR A 22 20.04 4.03 0.24
N LYS A 23 21.20 3.80 0.88
CA LYS A 23 21.92 2.51 0.88
C LYS A 23 22.15 1.94 -0.54
N SER A 24 21.59 0.77 -0.83
CA SER A 24 21.74 0.06 -2.11
C SER A 24 21.07 0.79 -3.27
N ALA A 25 19.93 1.44 -3.04
CA ALA A 25 19.24 2.23 -4.06
C ALA A 25 20.08 3.45 -4.47
N HIS A 26 20.73 4.11 -3.51
CA HIS A 26 21.62 5.24 -3.79
C HIS A 26 22.80 4.81 -4.68
N ARG A 27 23.48 3.72 -4.32
CA ARG A 27 24.60 3.17 -5.11
C ARG A 27 24.18 2.77 -6.53
N TRP A 28 23.00 2.18 -6.67
CA TRP A 28 22.44 1.84 -7.99
C TRP A 28 22.19 3.09 -8.84
N TYR A 29 21.55 4.12 -8.26
CA TYR A 29 21.27 5.37 -8.97
C TYR A 29 22.55 6.06 -9.45
N ILE A 30 23.59 6.17 -8.61
CA ILE A 30 24.86 6.81 -8.99
C ILE A 30 25.51 6.08 -10.17
N LYS A 31 25.61 4.74 -10.10
CA LYS A 31 26.18 3.93 -11.20
C LYS A 31 25.41 4.10 -12.50
N LEU A 32 24.07 4.05 -12.43
CA LEU A 32 23.22 4.15 -13.61
C LEU A 32 23.28 5.56 -14.23
N SER A 33 23.30 6.60 -13.38
CA SER A 33 23.44 7.99 -13.83
C SER A 33 24.80 8.26 -14.48
N GLN A 34 25.88 7.65 -13.99
CA GLN A 34 27.21 7.77 -14.60
C GLN A 34 27.28 7.09 -15.97
N ALA A 35 26.61 5.95 -16.14
CA ALA A 35 26.62 5.19 -17.40
C ALA A 35 25.77 5.83 -18.50
N HIS A 36 24.61 6.41 -18.16
CA HIS A 36 23.64 6.90 -19.15
C HIS A 36 23.50 8.43 -19.21
N GLY A 37 24.19 9.17 -18.34
CA GLY A 37 24.15 10.64 -18.33
C GLY A 37 22.77 11.21 -17.99
N HIS A 38 22.44 12.35 -18.62
CA HIS A 38 21.14 12.99 -18.44
C HIS A 38 20.05 12.26 -19.23
N GLN A 39 19.00 11.84 -18.52
CA GLN A 39 17.89 11.08 -19.07
C GLN A 39 16.56 11.70 -18.67
N SER A 40 15.52 11.44 -19.46
CA SER A 40 14.17 11.95 -19.19
C SER A 40 13.57 11.33 -17.94
N TRP A 41 12.60 12.01 -17.33
CA TRP A 41 11.89 11.48 -16.16
C TRP A 41 11.17 10.17 -16.49
N THR A 42 10.57 10.04 -17.67
CA THR A 42 9.91 8.81 -18.13
C THR A 42 10.89 7.63 -18.13
N TRP A 43 12.12 7.84 -18.64
CA TRP A 43 13.15 6.80 -18.61
C TRP A 43 13.50 6.40 -17.17
N TRP A 44 13.72 7.37 -16.29
CA TRP A 44 14.02 7.09 -14.89
C TRP A 44 12.88 6.34 -14.18
N LYS A 45 11.61 6.68 -14.44
CA LYS A 45 10.47 5.91 -13.91
C LYS A 45 10.56 4.45 -14.32
N THR A 46 10.79 4.16 -15.60
CA THR A 46 10.93 2.79 -16.09
C THR A 46 12.07 2.05 -15.39
N GLN A 47 13.23 2.69 -15.21
CA GLN A 47 14.37 2.06 -14.53
C GLN A 47 14.09 1.80 -13.05
N ILE A 48 13.42 2.73 -12.36
CA ILE A 48 13.04 2.59 -10.95
C ILE A 48 12.08 1.41 -10.78
N ILE A 49 11.05 1.33 -11.62
CA ILE A 49 10.10 0.22 -11.64
C ILE A 49 10.87 -1.08 -11.88
N ASN A 50 11.62 -1.20 -12.97
CA ASN A 50 12.36 -2.43 -13.28
C ASN A 50 13.32 -2.87 -12.18
N LYS A 51 13.97 -1.93 -11.48
CA LYS A 51 14.92 -2.27 -10.43
C LYS A 51 14.25 -2.65 -9.11
N LEU A 52 13.23 -1.90 -8.71
CA LEU A 52 12.65 -1.96 -7.36
C LEU A 52 11.37 -2.80 -7.28
N THR A 53 10.64 -2.98 -8.38
CA THR A 53 9.43 -3.82 -8.45
C THR A 53 9.71 -5.14 -9.16
N ASN A 54 10.77 -5.84 -8.74
CA ASN A 54 11.07 -7.18 -9.22
C ASN A 54 10.21 -8.24 -8.51
N ASP A 55 10.20 -9.47 -9.02
CA ASP A 55 9.38 -10.57 -8.49
C ASP A 55 9.66 -10.87 -7.01
N ALA A 56 10.91 -10.73 -6.56
CA ALA A 56 11.25 -10.92 -5.16
C ALA A 56 10.62 -9.85 -4.26
N TRP A 57 10.58 -8.59 -4.72
CA TRP A 57 9.85 -7.53 -4.03
C TRP A 57 8.35 -7.81 -4.02
N ARG A 58 7.78 -8.22 -5.15
CA ARG A 58 6.36 -8.55 -5.28
C ARG A 58 5.96 -9.65 -4.30
N LEU A 59 6.70 -10.76 -4.29
CA LEU A 59 6.49 -11.88 -3.37
C LEU A 59 6.58 -11.43 -1.91
N LYS A 60 7.55 -10.55 -1.58
CA LYS A 60 7.71 -10.02 -0.22
C LYS A 60 6.48 -9.19 0.20
N VAL A 61 5.96 -8.32 -0.67
CA VAL A 61 4.78 -7.49 -0.36
C VAL A 61 3.51 -8.34 -0.29
N GLU A 62 3.35 -9.32 -1.19
CA GLU A 62 2.25 -10.29 -1.15
C GLU A 62 2.27 -11.06 0.17
N THR A 63 3.41 -11.68 0.51
CA THR A 63 3.58 -12.41 1.79
C THR A 63 3.25 -11.53 2.99
N ALA A 64 3.74 -10.29 3.01
CA ALA A 64 3.47 -9.36 4.11
C ALA A 64 2.00 -8.97 4.22
N PHE A 65 1.28 -8.85 3.10
CA PHE A 65 -0.17 -8.63 3.08
C PHE A 65 -0.92 -9.86 3.62
N GLU A 66 -0.55 -11.06 3.17
CA GLU A 66 -1.27 -12.28 3.56
C GLU A 66 -1.05 -12.66 5.04
N SER A 67 0.15 -12.44 5.55
CA SER A 67 0.54 -12.74 6.94
C SER A 67 0.08 -11.68 7.94
N ALA A 68 -0.20 -10.45 7.50
CA ALA A 68 -0.68 -9.39 8.37
C ALA A 68 -2.15 -9.62 8.73
N LYS A 69 -2.38 -10.31 9.85
CA LYS A 69 -3.71 -10.44 10.47
C LYS A 69 -3.96 -9.27 11.40
N PHE A 70 -5.20 -8.78 11.40
CA PHE A 70 -5.60 -7.73 12.33
C PHE A 70 -5.78 -8.32 13.74
N ASN A 71 -5.14 -7.70 14.73
CA ASN A 71 -5.29 -8.06 16.14
C ASN A 71 -5.89 -6.89 16.92
N SER A 72 -7.09 -7.05 17.47
CA SER A 72 -7.80 -5.99 18.21
C SER A 72 -7.06 -5.51 19.46
N ASP A 73 -6.23 -6.34 20.07
CA ASP A 73 -5.53 -6.04 21.31
C ASP A 73 -4.22 -5.28 21.07
N LYS A 74 -3.67 -5.39 19.84
CA LYS A 74 -2.35 -4.83 19.49
C LYS A 74 -2.41 -3.75 18.43
N ASP A 75 -3.32 -3.87 17.46
CA ASP A 75 -3.36 -3.04 16.27
C ASP A 75 -4.45 -1.98 16.35
N LYS A 76 -4.11 -0.76 15.89
CA LYS A 76 -5.11 0.27 15.62
C LYS A 76 -5.69 0.03 14.22
N ALA A 77 -7.02 -0.05 14.14
CA ALA A 77 -7.74 -0.38 12.90
C ALA A 77 -7.34 0.50 11.71
N LEU A 78 -7.30 1.82 11.90
CA LEU A 78 -7.07 2.76 10.81
C LEU A 78 -5.64 2.70 10.25
N PRO A 79 -4.55 2.76 11.05
CA PRO A 79 -3.19 2.54 10.55
C PRO A 79 -2.99 1.17 9.89
N TRP A 80 -3.55 0.12 10.46
CA TRP A 80 -3.46 -1.23 9.89
C TRP A 80 -4.13 -1.30 8.52
N PHE A 81 -5.33 -0.72 8.39
CA PHE A 81 -6.07 -0.65 7.14
C PHE A 81 -5.29 0.12 6.07
N PHE A 82 -4.77 1.30 6.39
CA PHE A 82 -3.98 2.09 5.44
C PHE A 82 -2.73 1.34 4.98
N GLN A 83 -2.04 0.65 5.90
CA GLN A 83 -0.90 -0.18 5.52
C GLN A 83 -1.30 -1.32 4.55
N GLN A 84 -2.45 -1.96 4.74
CA GLN A 84 -2.93 -2.98 3.79
C GLN A 84 -3.36 -2.36 2.45
N LYS A 85 -4.00 -1.19 2.48
CA LYS A 85 -4.36 -0.43 1.28
C LYS A 85 -3.10 -0.09 0.46
N ASP A 86 -2.06 0.42 1.10
CA ASP A 86 -0.80 0.78 0.46
C ASP A 86 -0.10 -0.43 -0.19
N ARG A 87 -0.14 -1.59 0.46
CA ARG A 87 0.40 -2.83 -0.12
C ARG A 87 -0.38 -3.25 -1.37
N LEU A 88 -1.71 -3.18 -1.33
CA LEU A 88 -2.56 -3.57 -2.45
C LEU A 88 -2.44 -2.62 -3.63
N THR A 89 -2.37 -1.31 -3.41
CA THR A 89 -2.16 -0.33 -4.48
C THR A 89 -0.76 -0.43 -5.07
N ALA A 90 0.25 -0.79 -4.28
CA ALA A 90 1.59 -1.05 -4.77
C ALA A 90 1.67 -2.32 -5.65
N LEU A 91 0.92 -3.37 -5.32
CA LEU A 91 0.86 -4.62 -6.09
C LEU A 91 -0.01 -4.52 -7.34
N TYR A 92 -1.10 -3.75 -7.27
CA TYR A 92 -2.12 -3.63 -8.30
C TYR A 92 -2.50 -2.16 -8.46
N PRO A 93 -1.78 -1.38 -9.28
CA PRO A 93 -2.03 0.06 -9.43
C PRO A 93 -3.46 0.39 -9.90
N ASP A 94 -4.05 -0.49 -10.70
CA ASP A 94 -5.39 -0.31 -11.29
C ASP A 94 -6.52 -0.98 -10.48
N ILE A 95 -6.25 -1.41 -9.24
CA ILE A 95 -7.27 -2.01 -8.39
C ILE A 95 -8.31 -0.97 -7.96
N SER A 96 -9.59 -1.30 -8.13
CA SER A 96 -10.67 -0.43 -7.66
C SER A 96 -10.73 -0.36 -6.14
N GLU A 97 -11.19 0.77 -5.60
CA GLU A 97 -11.34 0.95 -4.16
C GLU A 97 -12.25 -0.13 -3.52
N PHE A 98 -13.33 -0.49 -4.22
CA PHE A 98 -14.19 -1.61 -3.83
C PHE A 98 -13.41 -2.92 -3.69
N MET A 99 -12.53 -3.23 -4.63
CA MET A 99 -11.72 -4.46 -4.58
C MET A 99 -10.66 -4.42 -3.48
N ILE A 100 -10.09 -3.26 -3.17
CA ILE A 100 -9.21 -3.06 -2.01
C ILE A 100 -9.97 -3.43 -0.74
N HIS A 101 -11.13 -2.79 -0.51
CA HIS A 101 -11.95 -3.03 0.68
C HIS A 101 -12.36 -4.50 0.80
N ARG A 102 -12.82 -5.10 -0.30
CA ARG A 102 -13.21 -6.51 -0.33
C ARG A 102 -12.04 -7.45 0.02
N LYS A 103 -10.84 -7.19 -0.51
CA LYS A 103 -9.65 -7.99 -0.20
C LYS A 103 -9.26 -7.85 1.27
N ILE A 104 -9.20 -6.62 1.79
CA ILE A 104 -8.83 -6.39 3.20
C ILE A 104 -9.83 -7.08 4.14
N CYS A 105 -11.14 -6.91 3.92
CA CYS A 105 -12.18 -7.56 4.73
C CYS A 105 -12.09 -9.10 4.69
N ARG A 106 -11.87 -9.69 3.51
CA ARG A 106 -11.74 -11.16 3.41
C ARG A 106 -10.53 -11.68 4.19
N TYR A 107 -9.39 -10.98 4.13
CA TYR A 107 -8.15 -11.41 4.78
C TYR A 107 -8.11 -11.12 6.28
N SER A 108 -8.85 -10.11 6.75
CA SER A 108 -9.07 -9.86 8.19
C SER A 108 -10.04 -10.86 8.81
N GLN A 109 -11.02 -11.37 8.05
CA GLN A 109 -12.02 -12.34 8.52
C GLN A 109 -11.57 -13.80 8.53
N LYS A 110 -10.38 -14.15 8.00
CA LYS A 110 -9.78 -15.50 8.14
C LYS A 110 -9.30 -15.80 9.57
N VAL A 111 -9.88 -15.16 10.58
CA VAL A 111 -9.81 -15.59 11.98
C VAL A 111 -10.95 -16.58 12.16
N PRO A 112 -10.73 -17.84 12.56
CA PRO A 112 -11.83 -18.69 12.95
C PRO A 112 -12.52 -17.97 14.12
N TYR A 113 -13.76 -17.54 13.90
CA TYR A 113 -14.61 -17.08 14.99
C TYR A 113 -14.66 -18.21 16.02
N LEU A 114 -13.95 -18.07 17.13
CA LEU A 114 -14.24 -18.84 18.34
C LEU A 114 -15.51 -18.22 18.93
N PRO A 115 -16.64 -18.96 18.96
CA PRO A 115 -17.85 -18.43 19.56
C PRO A 115 -17.65 -18.44 21.09
N LYS A 116 -17.52 -17.26 21.68
CA LYS A 116 -17.75 -17.09 23.12
C LYS A 116 -19.18 -16.61 23.30
N HIS A 117 -20.13 -17.54 23.47
CA HIS A 117 -21.42 -17.30 24.15
C HIS A 117 -21.12 -16.73 25.57
N HIS A 118 -21.90 -15.91 26.27
CA HIS A 118 -23.26 -15.31 26.21
C HIS A 118 -23.33 -14.31 27.43
N PRO A 119 -24.46 -13.72 27.88
CA PRO A 119 -25.61 -13.03 27.26
C PRO A 119 -25.86 -11.60 27.86
N SER A 120 -26.83 -10.85 27.29
CA SER A 120 -27.41 -9.56 27.76
C SER A 120 -26.49 -8.33 27.67
N SER A 121 -26.89 -7.15 27.18
CA SER A 121 -28.17 -6.45 27.37
C SER A 121 -28.49 -5.49 26.21
N GLN A 122 -29.80 -5.34 25.98
CA GLN A 122 -30.49 -4.13 25.53
C GLN A 122 -30.14 -3.57 24.14
N CYS A 123 -30.97 -3.94 23.17
CA CYS A 123 -31.85 -2.97 22.52
C CYS A 123 -33.28 -3.54 22.49
N MET A 124 -34.04 -3.28 23.57
CA MET A 124 -35.47 -3.07 23.45
C MET A 124 -35.65 -1.73 22.69
N SER A 125 -36.62 -1.49 21.82
CA SER A 125 -38.03 -1.84 21.95
C SER A 125 -38.77 -1.55 20.62
N LYS A 126 -39.66 -2.48 20.23
CA LYS A 126 -41.10 -2.29 19.91
C LYS A 126 -41.45 -1.45 18.65
N LYS A 127 -42.41 -1.76 17.78
CA LYS A 127 -43.68 -2.54 17.67
C LYS A 127 -43.96 -2.65 16.14
N GLY A 128 -44.78 -3.50 15.54
CA GLY A 128 -45.78 -4.47 15.96
C GLY A 128 -46.47 -5.04 14.68
N GLU A 129 -46.94 -6.28 14.77
CA GLU A 129 -48.10 -6.95 14.11
C GLU A 129 -48.40 -6.63 12.62
N ASN A 130 -48.16 -7.55 11.68
CA ASN A 130 -49.00 -8.70 11.27
C ASN A 130 -50.49 -8.36 11.07
N GLN A 131 -50.91 -8.17 9.82
CA GLN A 131 -51.74 -9.13 9.08
C GLN A 131 -51.76 -8.81 7.58
#